data_AF-A0A0W7YSD9-F1
#
_entry.id   AF-A0A0W7YSD9-F1
#
_cell.length_a   1.000
_cell.length_b   1.000
_cell.length_c   1.000
_cell.angle_alpha   90.00
_cell.angle_beta   90.00
_cell.angle_gamma   90.00
#
_symmetry.space_group_name_H-M   'P 1'
#
loop_
_entity.id
_entity.type
_entity.pdbx_description
1 polymer ?
#
loop_
_entity_poly.entity_id
_entity_poly.type
_entity_poly.pdbx_seq_one_letter_code
_entity_poly.pdbx_strand_id
1 'polypeptide(L)'
;MLPTIRKTGSYQSNTQSQRTALAHQLASQATAQVFDTVFRAVMDGSFNPSLDRLLLSFTPGGPNGEHTPQATTLPHNAIVTTVPHFIRAVASDLAITTPDLTSLALACTQRLASRTCRQQGVFS
;
A
#
# COMPACT_ATOMS: atom_id res chain seq x y z
N MET A 1 -20.86 -49.56 28.28
CA MET A 1 -19.88 -48.48 27.99
C MET A 1 -20.20 -47.94 26.60
N LEU A 2 -20.94 -46.83 26.50
CA LEU A 2 -21.18 -46.17 25.21
C LEU A 2 -19.99 -45.24 24.88
N PRO A 3 -19.42 -45.27 23.67
CA PRO A 3 -18.37 -44.34 23.30
C PRO A 3 -18.95 -42.99 22.88
N THR A 4 -18.47 -41.92 23.52
CA THR A 4 -18.78 -40.52 23.22
C THR A 4 -18.15 -40.11 21.89
N ILE A 5 -18.97 -39.77 20.90
CA ILE A 5 -18.53 -39.19 19.63
C ILE A 5 -18.04 -37.76 19.89
N ARG A 6 -16.74 -37.51 19.69
CA ARG A 6 -16.16 -36.16 19.75
C ARG A 6 -16.65 -35.32 18.58
N LYS A 7 -17.39 -34.26 18.88
CA LYS A 7 -17.84 -33.21 17.95
C LYS A 7 -16.65 -32.31 17.57
N THR A 8 -15.93 -32.62 16.49
CA THR A 8 -14.80 -31.82 15.99
C THR A 8 -15.16 -30.89 14.82
N GLY A 9 -16.41 -30.85 14.38
CA GLY A 9 -16.82 -30.06 13.20
C GLY A 9 -17.07 -28.56 13.40
N SER A 10 -17.07 -28.04 14.64
CA SER A 10 -17.50 -26.67 14.92
C SER A 10 -16.40 -25.61 14.87
N TYR A 11 -15.12 -26.00 14.96
CA TYR A 11 -14.02 -25.03 14.99
C TYR A 11 -13.66 -24.46 13.60
N GLN A 12 -13.79 -25.25 12.54
CA GLN A 12 -13.52 -24.80 11.17
C GLN A 12 -14.63 -23.90 10.59
N SER A 13 -15.89 -24.14 10.98
CA SER A 13 -17.03 -23.33 10.55
C SER A 13 -17.00 -21.91 11.14
N ASN A 14 -16.56 -21.77 12.39
CA ASN A 14 -16.46 -20.47 13.07
C ASN A 14 -15.34 -19.59 12.48
N THR A 15 -14.19 -20.17 12.11
CA THR A 15 -13.10 -19.38 11.49
C THR A 15 -13.42 -18.97 10.06
N GLN A 16 -14.12 -19.80 9.28
CA GLN A 16 -14.55 -19.45 7.94
C GLN A 16 -15.61 -18.35 7.94
N SER A 17 -16.62 -18.43 8.81
CA SER A 17 -17.65 -17.38 8.92
C SER A 17 -17.07 -16.04 9.37
N GLN A 18 -16.12 -16.05 10.31
CA GLN A 18 -15.38 -14.84 10.72
C GLN A 18 -14.58 -14.21 9.56
N ARG A 19 -13.89 -15.03 8.75
CA ARG A 19 -13.16 -14.53 7.56
C ARG A 19 -14.10 -13.94 6.52
N THR A 20 -15.25 -14.56 6.29
CA THR A 20 -16.26 -14.04 5.37
C THR A 20 -16.83 -12.70 5.85
N ALA A 21 -17.16 -12.59 7.14
CA ALA A 21 -17.63 -11.34 7.73
C ALA A 21 -16.59 -10.22 7.61
N LEU A 22 -15.32 -10.52 7.91
CA LEU A 22 -14.21 -9.58 7.76
C LEU A 22 -14.03 -9.15 6.29
N ALA A 23 -14.10 -10.09 5.34
CA ALA A 23 -13.98 -9.79 3.92
C ALA A 23 -15.10 -8.85 3.45
N HIS A 24 -16.34 -9.09 3.85
CA HIS A 24 -17.46 -8.19 3.55
C HIS A 24 -17.25 -6.80 4.17
N GLN A 25 -16.82 -6.74 5.42
CA GLN A 25 -16.54 -5.48 6.10
C GLN A 25 -15.46 -4.69 5.35
N LEU A 26 -14.31 -5.30 5.07
CA LEU A 26 -13.20 -4.64 4.36
C LEU A 26 -13.60 -4.21 2.94
N ALA A 27 -14.35 -5.05 2.22
CA ALA A 27 -14.84 -4.71 0.88
C ALA A 27 -15.81 -3.51 0.91
N SER A 28 -16.72 -3.48 1.89
CA SER A 28 -17.67 -2.37 2.05
C SER A 28 -16.97 -1.05 2.35
N GLN A 29 -15.98 -1.08 3.25
CA GLN A 29 -15.19 0.09 3.62
C GLN A 29 -14.31 0.55 2.45
N ALA A 30 -13.68 -0.38 1.73
CA ALA A 30 -12.88 -0.07 0.55
C ALA A 30 -13.73 0.58 -0.56
N THR A 31 -14.95 0.08 -0.76
CA THR A 31 -15.89 0.65 -1.74
C THR A 31 -16.26 2.08 -1.37
N ALA A 32 -16.56 2.34 -0.10
CA ALA A 32 -16.87 3.69 0.38
C ALA A 32 -15.69 4.66 0.16
N GLN A 33 -14.46 4.22 0.39
CA GLN A 33 -13.25 5.02 0.17
C GLN A 33 -13.01 5.29 -1.31
N VAL A 34 -13.13 4.28 -2.17
CA VAL A 34 -13.01 4.46 -3.63
C VAL A 34 -14.06 5.45 -4.14
N PHE A 35 -15.31 5.32 -3.68
CA PHE A 35 -16.38 6.23 -4.04
C PHE A 35 -16.05 7.67 -3.66
N ASP A 36 -15.69 7.92 -2.40
CA ASP A 36 -15.38 9.26 -1.89
C ASP A 36 -14.18 9.89 -2.61
N THR A 37 -13.12 9.11 -2.85
CA THR A 37 -11.93 9.59 -3.56
C THR A 37 -12.24 9.97 -5.01
N VAL A 38 -13.00 9.14 -5.75
CA VAL A 38 -13.41 9.47 -7.12
C VAL A 38 -14.31 10.69 -7.13
N PHE A 39 -15.29 10.73 -6.22
CA PHE A 39 -16.23 11.84 -6.12
C PHE A 39 -15.50 13.17 -5.92
N ARG A 40 -14.58 13.24 -4.94
CA ARG A 40 -13.78 14.44 -4.67
C ARG A 40 -12.92 14.83 -5.88
N ALA A 41 -12.21 13.88 -6.45
CA ALA A 41 -11.31 14.16 -7.57
C ALA A 41 -12.07 14.68 -8.82
N VAL A 42 -13.28 14.18 -9.07
CA VAL A 42 -14.17 14.69 -10.12
C VAL A 42 -14.67 16.09 -9.79
N MET A 43 -15.10 16.34 -8.55
CA MET A 43 -15.57 17.66 -8.11
C MET A 43 -14.46 18.73 -8.18
N ASP A 44 -13.22 18.35 -7.90
CA ASP A 44 -12.05 19.22 -7.97
C ASP A 44 -11.53 19.41 -9.41
N GLY A 45 -12.13 18.74 -10.40
CA GLY A 45 -11.74 18.81 -11.81
C GLY A 45 -10.37 18.19 -12.11
N SER A 46 -9.80 17.46 -11.16
CA SER A 46 -8.45 16.89 -11.24
C SER A 46 -8.43 15.44 -11.73
N PHE A 47 -9.60 14.80 -11.88
CA PHE A 47 -9.72 13.41 -12.28
C PHE A 47 -9.93 13.25 -13.78
N ASN A 48 -8.97 12.59 -14.44
CA ASN A 48 -9.11 12.10 -15.80
C ASN A 48 -9.34 10.57 -15.79
N PRO A 49 -10.56 10.10 -16.04
CA PRO A 49 -10.90 8.68 -15.98
C PRO A 49 -10.09 7.78 -16.93
N SER A 50 -9.53 8.35 -18.01
CA SER A 50 -8.76 7.58 -19.00
C SER A 50 -7.29 7.45 -18.63
N LEU A 51 -6.77 8.32 -17.77
CA LEU A 51 -5.34 8.48 -17.51
C LEU A 51 -4.95 8.23 -16.07
N ASP A 52 -5.81 8.64 -15.13
CA ASP A 52 -5.57 8.51 -13.71
C ASP A 52 -5.93 7.13 -13.18
N ARG A 53 -5.22 6.72 -12.15
CA ARG A 53 -5.40 5.42 -11.50
C ARG A 53 -5.77 5.63 -10.05
N LEU A 54 -6.38 4.63 -9.43
CA LEU A 54 -6.63 4.62 -7.99
C LEU A 54 -5.74 3.58 -7.32
N LEU A 55 -5.07 3.98 -6.25
CA LEU A 55 -4.37 3.06 -5.37
C LEU A 55 -5.18 2.88 -4.09
N LEU A 56 -5.60 1.65 -3.85
CA LEU A 56 -6.22 1.23 -2.60
C LEU A 56 -5.17 0.56 -1.73
N SER A 57 -5.02 1.04 -0.50
CA SER A 57 -4.14 0.45 0.50
C SER A 57 -4.90 0.14 1.79
N PHE A 58 -4.44 -0.89 2.50
CA PHE A 58 -4.98 -1.28 3.81
C PHE A 58 -3.91 -1.03 4.86
N THR A 59 -3.89 0.18 5.41
CA THR A 59 -2.89 0.55 6.41
C THR A 59 -3.31 0.06 7.79
N PRO A 60 -2.40 -0.57 8.55
CA PRO A 60 -2.64 -0.82 9.97
C PRO A 60 -2.67 0.52 10.71
N GLY A 61 -3.78 0.86 11.37
CA GLY A 61 -3.89 2.19 11.99
C GLY A 61 -4.99 2.36 13.04
N GLY A 62 -5.92 1.42 13.17
CA GLY A 62 -6.93 1.49 14.23
C GLY A 62 -6.36 1.10 15.61
N PRO A 63 -6.94 1.62 16.72
CA PRO A 63 -6.54 1.27 18.09
C PRO A 63 -6.57 -0.24 18.40
N ASN A 64 -7.23 -1.05 17.56
CA ASN A 64 -7.31 -2.50 17.68
C ASN A 64 -6.55 -3.27 16.57
N GLY A 65 -5.63 -2.61 15.85
CA GLY A 65 -4.97 -3.20 14.68
C GLY A 65 -5.90 -3.32 13.46
N GLU A 66 -7.00 -2.56 13.44
CA GLU A 66 -7.90 -2.54 12.29
C GLU A 66 -7.18 -1.99 11.05
N HIS A 67 -7.41 -2.68 9.94
CA HIS A 67 -6.98 -2.27 8.61
C HIS A 67 -8.00 -1.26 8.09
N THR A 68 -7.64 0.02 8.10
CA THR A 68 -8.48 1.05 7.50
C THR A 68 -8.12 1.15 6.02
N PRO A 69 -9.07 0.91 5.09
CA PRO A 69 -8.80 1.14 3.68
C PRO A 69 -8.60 2.62 3.43
N GLN A 70 -7.67 2.95 2.54
CA GLN A 70 -7.41 4.30 2.06
C GLN A 70 -7.25 4.25 0.54
N ALA A 71 -8.03 5.08 -0.17
CA ALA A 71 -7.95 5.20 -1.62
C ALA A 71 -7.36 6.57 -2.00
N THR A 72 -6.40 6.58 -2.90
CA THR A 72 -5.75 7.82 -3.39
C THR A 72 -5.67 7.80 -4.92
N THR A 73 -5.77 8.99 -5.54
CA THR A 73 -5.56 9.16 -6.97
C THR A 73 -4.08 9.19 -7.29
N LEU A 74 -3.70 8.43 -8.31
CA LEU A 74 -2.35 8.40 -8.85
C LEU A 74 -2.33 9.16 -10.18
N PRO A 75 -1.44 10.17 -10.32
CA PRO A 75 -1.24 10.87 -11.57
C PRO A 75 -0.86 9.93 -12.72
N HIS A 76 -1.13 10.38 -13.94
CA HIS A 76 -0.95 9.64 -15.19
C HIS A 76 0.43 8.95 -15.39
N ASN A 77 1.49 9.38 -14.71
CA ASN A 77 2.84 8.79 -14.83
C ASN A 77 3.41 8.26 -13.50
N ALA A 78 2.56 8.07 -12.48
CA ALA A 78 3.00 7.53 -11.21
C ALA A 78 3.31 6.03 -11.33
N ILE A 79 4.46 5.62 -10.79
CA ILE A 79 4.91 4.22 -10.77
C ILE A 79 4.79 3.70 -9.34
N VAL A 80 4.00 2.64 -9.17
CA VAL A 80 3.94 1.88 -7.91
C VAL A 80 4.68 0.58 -8.10
N THR A 81 5.78 0.43 -7.39
CA THR A 81 6.63 -0.76 -7.46
C THR A 81 7.38 -0.95 -6.16
N THR A 82 7.92 -2.14 -5.94
CA THR A 82 8.86 -2.39 -4.84
C THR A 82 10.19 -1.69 -5.10
N VAL A 83 10.92 -1.36 -4.03
CA VAL A 83 12.24 -0.72 -4.12
C VAL A 83 13.25 -1.52 -4.96
N PRO A 84 13.40 -2.85 -4.79
CA PRO A 84 14.33 -3.61 -5.63
C PRO A 84 13.98 -3.56 -7.11
N HIS A 85 12.69 -3.61 -7.43
CA HIS A 85 12.23 -3.54 -8.82
C HIS A 85 12.39 -2.13 -9.38
N PHE A 86 12.18 -1.08 -8.58
CA PHE A 86 12.48 0.30 -8.98
C PHE A 86 13.95 0.48 -9.34
N ILE A 87 14.86 0.03 -8.46
CA ILE A 87 16.31 0.11 -8.70
C ILE A 87 16.69 -0.59 -10.00
N ARG A 88 16.13 -1.78 -10.26
CA ARG A 88 16.34 -2.49 -11.51
C ARG A 88 15.81 -1.71 -12.70
N ALA A 89 14.57 -1.21 -12.63
CA ALA A 89 13.93 -0.48 -13.71
C ALA A 89 14.68 0.82 -14.06
N VAL A 90 15.20 1.55 -13.06
CA VAL A 90 16.06 2.73 -13.26
C VAL A 90 17.33 2.37 -14.04
N ALA A 91 17.86 1.16 -13.87
CA ALA A 91 19.09 0.72 -14.51
C ALA A 91 18.91 0.14 -15.92
N SER A 92 17.67 -0.17 -16.35
CA SER A 92 17.41 -0.87 -17.62
C SER A 92 16.37 -0.17 -18.50
N ASP A 93 15.11 -0.15 -18.05
CA ASP A 93 13.94 -0.05 -18.94
C ASP A 93 13.07 1.19 -18.70
N LEU A 94 13.33 1.95 -17.64
CA LEU A 94 12.52 3.11 -17.30
C LEU A 94 13.03 4.36 -18.02
N ALA A 95 12.19 4.94 -18.89
CA ALA A 95 12.46 6.20 -19.56
C ALA A 95 12.37 7.37 -18.57
N ILE A 96 13.44 7.59 -17.82
CA ILE A 96 13.62 8.72 -16.91
C ILE A 96 14.44 9.80 -17.63
N THR A 97 14.04 11.06 -17.50
CA THR A 97 14.81 12.16 -18.11
C THR A 97 16.17 12.31 -17.42
N THR A 98 17.18 12.81 -18.14
CA THR A 98 18.52 13.05 -17.55
C THR A 98 18.48 13.96 -16.30
N PRO A 99 17.67 15.04 -16.26
CA PRO A 99 17.50 15.86 -15.05
C PRO A 99 16.93 15.08 -13.86
N ASP A 100 15.91 14.25 -14.07
CA ASP A 100 15.28 13.45 -13.01
C ASP A 100 16.25 12.39 -12.46
N LEU A 101 17.00 11.73 -13.35
CA LEU A 101 18.01 10.74 -12.95
C LEU A 101 19.14 11.38 -12.13
N THR A 102 19.60 12.56 -12.54
CA THR A 102 20.63 13.31 -11.81
C THR A 102 20.15 13.71 -10.42
N SER A 103 18.90 14.19 -10.32
CA SER A 103 18.27 14.55 -9.05
C SER A 103 18.13 13.34 -8.12
N LEU A 104 17.73 12.19 -8.67
CA LEU A 104 17.65 10.93 -7.94
C LEU A 104 19.02 10.49 -7.40
N ALA A 105 20.06 10.52 -8.23
CA ALA A 105 21.42 10.17 -7.84
C ALA A 105 21.96 11.07 -6.72
N LEU A 106 21.71 12.38 -6.82
CA LEU A 106 22.09 13.36 -5.80
C LEU A 106 21.41 13.07 -4.46
N ALA A 107 20.09 12.87 -4.46
CA ALA A 107 19.33 12.59 -3.24
C ALA A 107 19.80 11.29 -2.55
N CYS A 108 20.08 10.24 -3.33
CA CYS A 108 20.64 8.99 -2.82
C CYS A 108 22.01 9.21 -2.16
N THR A 109 22.90 9.94 -2.82
CA THR A 109 24.25 10.24 -2.32
C THR A 109 24.21 11.04 -1.02
N GLN A 110 23.38 12.10 -0.98
CA GLN A 110 23.20 12.92 0.22
C GLN A 110 22.65 12.10 1.41
N ARG A 111 21.69 11.21 1.16
CA ARG A 111 21.13 10.34 2.20
C ARG A 111 22.14 9.33 2.71
N LEU A 112 22.98 8.77 1.84
CA LEU A 112 24.09 7.88 2.23
C LEU A 112 25.11 8.62 3.08
N ALA A 113 25.58 9.79 2.65
CA ALA A 113 26.51 10.62 3.41
C ALA A 113 25.96 10.94 4.81
N SER A 114 24.68 11.32 4.90
CA SER A 114 24.00 11.60 6.18
C SER A 114 23.97 10.39 7.12
N ARG A 115 23.83 9.17 6.58
CA ARG A 115 23.86 7.93 7.38
C ARG A 115 25.27 7.61 7.87
N THR A 116 26.27 7.79 7.02
CA THR A 116 27.68 7.57 7.37
C THR A 116 28.14 8.55 8.47
N CYS A 117 27.78 9.83 8.37
CA CYS A 117 28.07 10.82 9.42
C CYS A 117 27.35 10.49 10.75
N ARG A 118 26.10 10.02 10.71
CA ARG A 118 25.38 9.57 11.92
C ARG A 118 26.02 8.34 12.56
N GLN A 119 26.54 7.41 11.77
CA GLN A 119 27.25 6.23 12.30
C GLN A 119 28.58 6.61 12.94
N GLN A 120 29.28 7.63 12.43
CA GLN A 120 30.54 8.12 13.01
C GLN A 120 30.33 8.89 14.33
N GLY A 121 29.20 9.58 14.51
CA GLY A 121 28.85 10.29 15.74
C GLY A 121 28.33 9.43 16.90
N VAL A 122 28.15 8.11 16.72
CA VAL A 122 27.74 7.17 17.79
C VAL A 122 28.97 6.53 18.47
N PHE A 123 30.16 6.75 17.92
CA PHE A 123 31.44 6.27 18.49
C PHE A 123 32.33 7.41 19.02
N SER A 124 31.76 8.58 19.28
CA SER A 124 32.46 9.73 19.88
C SER A 124 31.98 9.97 21.31
#